data_AF-A0A0J9BUT0-F1
#
_entry.id   AF-A0A0J9BUT0-F1
#
_cell.length_a   1.000
_cell.length_b   1.000
_cell.length_c   1.000
_cell.angle_alpha   90.00
_cell.angle_beta   90.00
_cell.angle_gamma   90.00
#
_symmetry.space_group_name_H-M   'P 1'
#
loop_
_entity.id
_entity.type
_entity.pdbx_description
1 polymer ?
#
loop_
_entity_poly.entity_id
_entity_poly.type
_entity_poly.pdbx_seq_one_letter_code
_entity_poly.pdbx_strand_id
1 'polypeptide(L)'
;MKRDDLVWRDRKRNWLGLPWTFTVYGLTEDRLFIKSGMLNIHEDEVRLYRILDLSLRRSFWQRIVGLGTIHVDSSDKTMKAFDIHNIRNCEAVKEQLSQLVEQERDNKRVSSREFMGGYEGDGNDESEFDEPDGHY
;
A
#
# COMPACT_ATOMS: atom_id res chain seq x y z
N MET A 1 -17.20 9.53 -7.65
CA MET A 1 -15.73 9.37 -7.63
C MET A 1 -15.13 10.68 -8.13
N LYS A 2 -14.58 11.51 -7.23
CA LYS A 2 -13.88 12.74 -7.65
C LYS A 2 -12.65 12.29 -8.44
N ARG A 3 -12.48 12.82 -9.66
CA ARG A 3 -11.38 12.42 -10.55
C ARG A 3 -10.06 13.06 -10.12
N ASP A 4 -10.12 14.02 -9.21
CA ASP A 4 -9.02 14.91 -8.84
C ASP A 4 -7.92 14.26 -7.99
N ASP A 5 -8.18 13.14 -7.30
CA ASP A 5 -7.18 12.49 -6.42
C ASP A 5 -6.48 11.26 -7.04
N LEU A 6 -6.71 10.98 -8.34
CA LEU A 6 -6.11 9.83 -9.01
C LEU A 6 -4.68 10.13 -9.47
N VAL A 7 -3.71 9.57 -8.76
CA VAL A 7 -2.28 9.64 -9.06
C VAL A 7 -1.93 8.84 -10.32
N TRP A 8 -2.54 7.67 -10.48
CA TRP A 8 -2.34 6.85 -11.66
C TRP A 8 -3.61 6.05 -12.02
N ARG A 9 -3.82 5.83 -13.32
CA ARG A 9 -4.92 5.03 -13.83
C ARG A 9 -4.51 4.32 -15.11
N ASP A 10 -4.73 3.02 -15.17
CA ASP A 10 -4.56 2.23 -16.39
C ASP A 10 -5.67 1.19 -16.52
N ARG A 11 -5.85 0.68 -17.73
CA ARG A 11 -6.79 -0.40 -18.03
C ARG A 11 -5.99 -1.65 -18.35
N LYS A 12 -6.41 -2.79 -17.80
CA LYS A 12 -5.83 -4.08 -18.15
C LYS A 12 -5.91 -4.27 -19.67
N ARG A 13 -4.76 -4.51 -20.29
CA ARG A 13 -4.67 -4.85 -21.71
C ARG A 13 -4.71 -6.36 -21.86
N ASN A 14 -5.13 -6.84 -23.02
CA ASN A 14 -4.96 -8.25 -23.35
C ASN A 14 -3.49 -8.53 -23.75
N TRP A 15 -3.18 -9.79 -24.01
CA TRP A 15 -1.85 -10.25 -24.42
C TRP A 15 -1.38 -9.66 -25.78
N LEU A 16 -2.31 -9.10 -26.57
CA LEU A 16 -2.04 -8.36 -27.82
C LEU A 16 -1.89 -6.84 -27.59
N GLY A 17 -1.94 -6.35 -26.34
CA GLY A 17 -1.82 -4.92 -26.02
C GLY A 17 -3.11 -4.10 -26.21
N LEU A 18 -4.22 -4.72 -26.60
CA LEU A 18 -5.50 -4.05 -26.81
C LEU A 18 -6.27 -3.89 -25.47
N PRO A 19 -6.92 -2.74 -25.23
CA PRO A 19 -7.63 -2.44 -23.98
C PRO A 19 -9.05 -3.04 -23.97
N TRP A 20 -9.20 -4.29 -24.41
CA TRP A 20 -10.51 -4.94 -24.56
C TRP A 20 -11.04 -5.58 -23.27
N THR A 21 -10.34 -5.40 -22.16
CA THR A 21 -10.83 -5.88 -20.87
C THR A 21 -11.62 -4.78 -20.17
N PHE A 22 -12.55 -5.19 -19.32
CA PHE A 22 -13.37 -4.29 -18.49
C PHE A 22 -12.76 -4.08 -17.11
N THR A 23 -11.45 -4.31 -16.96
CA THR A 23 -10.72 -4.14 -15.70
C THR A 23 -9.91 -2.85 -15.74
N VAL A 24 -10.22 -1.93 -14.84
CA VAL A 24 -9.54 -0.66 -14.65
C VAL A 24 -8.83 -0.69 -13.30
N TYR A 25 -7.56 -0.31 -13.32
CA TYR A 25 -6.74 -0.11 -12.13
C TYR A 25 -6.62 1.39 -11.88
N GLY A 26 -6.77 1.79 -10.62
CA GLY A 26 -6.60 3.16 -10.17
C GLY A 26 -5.74 3.20 -8.91
N LEU A 27 -4.92 4.22 -8.80
CA LEU A 27 -4.05 4.47 -7.65
C LEU A 27 -4.27 5.91 -7.20
N THR A 28 -4.57 6.07 -5.92
CA THR A 28 -4.59 7.35 -5.20
C THR A 28 -3.42 7.37 -4.21
N GLU A 29 -3.26 8.46 -3.47
CA GLU A 29 -2.20 8.60 -2.47
C GLU A 29 -2.34 7.60 -1.32
N ASP A 30 -3.56 7.19 -0.96
CA ASP A 30 -3.84 6.33 0.20
C ASP A 30 -4.32 4.91 -0.17
N ARG A 31 -4.79 4.71 -1.41
CA ARG A 31 -5.49 3.48 -1.84
C ARG A 31 -5.16 3.06 -3.27
N LEU A 32 -5.24 1.75 -3.49
CA LEU A 32 -5.27 1.13 -4.80
C LEU A 32 -6.65 0.50 -5.04
N PHE A 33 -7.20 0.72 -6.23
CA PHE A 33 -8.53 0.30 -6.64
C PHE A 33 -8.47 -0.60 -7.86
N ILE A 34 -9.28 -1.65 -7.85
CA ILE A 34 -9.47 -2.55 -8.98
C ILE A 34 -10.95 -2.63 -9.29
N LYS A 35 -11.34 -2.11 -10.45
CA LYS A 35 -12.71 -2.14 -10.93
C LYS A 35 -12.82 -3.09 -12.10
N SER A 36 -13.60 -4.16 -11.97
CA SER A 36 -13.78 -5.17 -13.02
C SER A 36 -15.26 -5.45 -13.26
N GLY A 37 -15.70 -5.43 -14.53
CA GLY A 37 -17.06 -5.87 -14.86
C GLY A 37 -17.64 -5.28 -16.14
N MET A 38 -18.51 -6.02 -16.81
CA MET A 38 -19.24 -5.57 -18.01
C MET A 38 -20.71 -5.28 -17.68
N LEU A 39 -21.44 -6.24 -17.09
CA LEU A 39 -22.85 -6.10 -16.69
C LEU A 39 -22.99 -5.91 -15.17
N ASN A 40 -22.30 -6.75 -14.40
CA ASN A 40 -22.10 -6.56 -12.97
C ASN A 40 -20.73 -5.92 -12.76
N ILE A 41 -20.72 -4.82 -12.01
CA ILE A 41 -19.50 -4.07 -11.70
C ILE A 41 -19.03 -4.50 -10.31
N HIS A 42 -17.83 -5.05 -10.23
CA HIS A 42 -17.14 -5.33 -8.97
C HIS A 42 -16.03 -4.29 -8.78
N GLU A 43 -15.92 -3.76 -7.56
CA GLU A 43 -14.92 -2.76 -7.21
C GLU A 43 -14.29 -3.18 -5.89
N ASP A 44 -13.00 -3.48 -5.94
CA ASP A 44 -12.19 -3.80 -4.78
C ASP A 44 -11.22 -2.66 -4.48
N GLU A 45 -11.01 -2.37 -3.20
CA GLU A 45 -10.06 -1.37 -2.72
C GLU A 45 -9.13 -1.96 -1.67
N VAL A 46 -7.84 -1.59 -1.74
CA VAL A 46 -6.86 -1.88 -0.71
C VAL A 46 -6.14 -0.59 -0.32
N ARG A 47 -5.95 -0.39 0.98
CA ARG A 47 -5.19 0.75 1.49
C ARG A 47 -3.70 0.49 1.34
N LEU A 48 -2.93 1.50 0.92
CA LEU A 48 -1.50 1.34 0.64
C LEU A 48 -0.71 0.90 1.86
N TYR A 49 -1.03 1.41 3.06
CA TYR A 49 -0.35 0.99 4.29
C TYR A 49 -0.52 -0.52 4.63
N ARG A 50 -1.49 -1.21 4.02
CA ARG A 50 -1.72 -2.66 4.21
C ARG A 50 -0.95 -3.53 3.21
N ILE A 51 -0.44 -2.93 2.14
CA ILE A 51 0.42 -3.61 1.17
C ILE A 51 1.71 -3.97 1.88
N LEU A 52 2.14 -5.23 1.74
CA LEU A 52 3.33 -5.78 2.37
C LEU A 52 4.53 -5.78 1.43
N ASP A 53 4.34 -6.35 0.24
CA ASP A 53 5.37 -6.49 -0.79
C ASP A 53 4.81 -6.24 -2.20
N LEU A 54 5.70 -5.77 -3.08
CA LEU A 54 5.42 -5.52 -4.49
C LEU A 54 6.44 -6.27 -5.36
N SER A 55 5.95 -7.28 -6.08
CA SER A 55 6.77 -8.15 -6.91
C SER A 55 6.45 -7.95 -8.40
N LEU A 56 7.46 -7.79 -9.26
CA LEU A 56 7.27 -7.61 -10.69
C LEU A 56 7.50 -8.93 -11.45
N ARG A 57 6.51 -9.36 -12.24
CA ARG A 57 6.59 -10.55 -13.09
C ARG A 57 6.41 -10.16 -14.56
N ARG A 58 7.33 -10.60 -15.42
CA ARG A 58 7.27 -10.39 -16.87
C ARG A 58 7.50 -11.71 -17.60
N SER A 59 6.50 -12.17 -18.36
CA SER A 59 6.67 -13.31 -19.27
C SER A 59 7.46 -12.90 -20.53
N PHE A 60 7.96 -13.89 -21.28
CA PHE A 60 8.75 -13.65 -22.51
C PHE A 60 7.99 -12.75 -23.50
N TRP A 61 6.72 -13.04 -23.76
CA TRP A 61 5.88 -12.23 -24.64
C TRP A 61 5.65 -10.82 -24.10
N GLN A 62 5.39 -10.68 -22.80
CA GLN A 62 5.23 -9.38 -22.15
C GLN A 62 6.48 -8.50 -22.31
N ARG A 63 7.69 -9.08 -22.25
CA ARG A 63 8.94 -8.34 -22.51
C ARG A 63 9.02 -7.82 -23.94
N ILE A 64 8.57 -8.61 -24.91
CA ILE A 64 8.55 -8.20 -26.34
C ILE A 64 7.56 -7.06 -26.56
N VAL A 65 6.37 -7.11 -25.94
CA VAL A 65 5.33 -6.08 -26.11
C VAL A 65 5.44 -4.90 -25.12
N GLY A 66 6.47 -4.89 -24.26
CA GLY A 66 6.68 -3.82 -23.26
C GLY A 66 5.64 -3.77 -22.14
N LEU A 67 5.02 -4.91 -21.82
CA LEU A 67 4.04 -5.08 -20.75
C LEU A 67 4.67 -5.81 -19.55
N GLY A 68 3.99 -5.78 -18.41
CA GLY A 68 4.30 -6.64 -17.27
C GLY A 68 3.13 -6.78 -16.31
N THR A 69 3.31 -7.65 -15.34
CA THR A 69 2.33 -7.91 -14.28
C THR A 69 2.97 -7.56 -12.94
N ILE A 70 2.30 -6.72 -12.14
CA ILE A 70 2.72 -6.39 -10.77
C ILE A 70 1.90 -7.27 -9.83
N HIS A 71 2.57 -8.11 -9.06
CA HIS A 71 2.00 -8.89 -7.99
C HIS A 71 2.04 -8.06 -6.71
N VAL A 72 0.89 -7.92 -6.06
CA VAL A 72 0.74 -7.17 -4.82
C VAL A 72 0.36 -8.13 -3.71
N ASP A 73 1.17 -8.16 -2.66
CA ASP A 73 0.87 -8.88 -1.43
C ASP A 73 0.34 -7.89 -0.38
N SER A 74 -0.76 -8.23 0.27
CA SER A 74 -1.50 -7.37 1.18
C SER A 74 -1.97 -8.15 2.40
N SER A 75 -1.89 -7.48 3.55
CA SER A 75 -2.40 -7.99 4.83
C SER A 75 -3.92 -7.88 4.99
N ASP A 76 -4.64 -7.43 3.95
CA ASP A 76 -6.09 -7.25 4.01
C ASP A 76 -6.85 -8.57 4.16
N LYS A 77 -8.03 -8.53 4.80
CA LYS A 77 -8.85 -9.72 5.04
C LYS A 77 -9.54 -10.21 3.76
N THR A 78 -9.93 -9.31 2.87
CA THR A 78 -10.68 -9.65 1.64
C THR A 78 -9.75 -9.80 0.44
N MET A 79 -8.70 -8.97 0.34
CA MET A 79 -7.70 -9.02 -0.72
C MET A 79 -6.30 -9.30 -0.17
N LYS A 80 -5.95 -10.59 -0.06
CA LYS A 80 -4.62 -11.01 0.44
C LYS A 80 -3.52 -10.88 -0.61
N ALA A 81 -3.75 -11.35 -1.83
CA ALA A 81 -2.78 -11.23 -2.90
C ALA A 81 -3.52 -11.10 -4.23
N PHE A 82 -3.09 -10.16 -5.07
CA PHE A 82 -3.71 -9.93 -6.37
C PHE A 82 -2.70 -9.43 -7.39
N ASP A 83 -3.05 -9.61 -8.67
CA ASP A 83 -2.20 -9.27 -9.80
C ASP A 83 -2.78 -8.11 -10.61
N ILE A 84 -1.93 -7.10 -10.82
CA ILE A 84 -2.17 -6.02 -11.78
C ILE A 84 -1.54 -6.42 -13.10
N HIS A 85 -2.36 -6.93 -14.02
CA HIS A 85 -1.88 -7.54 -15.26
C HIS A 85 -1.72 -6.56 -16.42
N ASN A 86 -0.71 -6.81 -17.25
CA ASN A 86 -0.51 -6.20 -18.56
C ASN A 86 -0.45 -4.67 -18.50
N ILE A 87 0.33 -4.16 -17.54
CA ILE A 87 0.62 -2.75 -17.35
C ILE A 87 1.82 -2.33 -18.18
N ARG A 88 1.70 -1.20 -18.87
CA ARG A 88 2.83 -0.58 -19.59
C ARG A 88 3.73 0.13 -18.58
N ASN A 89 5.04 0.12 -18.81
CA ASN A 89 6.01 0.74 -17.90
C ASN A 89 5.85 0.25 -16.45
N CYS A 90 5.54 -1.05 -16.28
CA CYS A 90 5.26 -1.68 -15.00
C CYS A 90 6.34 -1.49 -13.93
N GLU A 91 7.58 -1.20 -14.31
CA GLU A 91 8.66 -0.87 -13.38
C GLU A 91 8.55 0.54 -12.82
N ALA A 92 8.25 1.54 -13.64
CA ALA A 92 7.94 2.89 -13.17
C ALA A 92 6.67 2.89 -12.29
N VAL A 93 5.65 2.12 -12.68
CA VAL A 93 4.42 1.99 -11.88
C VAL A 93 4.68 1.27 -10.56
N LYS A 94 5.52 0.22 -10.56
CA LYS A 94 5.92 -0.46 -9.32
C LYS A 94 6.66 0.52 -8.40
N GLU A 95 7.64 1.24 -8.93
CA GLU A 95 8.43 2.20 -8.17
C GLU A 95 7.54 3.29 -7.55
N GLN A 96 6.64 3.87 -8.35
CA GLN A 96 5.67 4.86 -7.88
C GLN A 96 4.76 4.29 -6.78
N LEU A 97 4.27 3.05 -6.94
CA LEU A 97 3.45 2.40 -5.92
C LEU A 97 4.25 2.13 -4.64
N SER A 98 5.52 1.75 -4.76
CA SER A 98 6.42 1.53 -3.61
C SER A 98 6.62 2.81 -2.80
N GLN A 99 6.88 3.93 -3.49
CA GLN A 99 7.06 5.24 -2.86
C GLN A 99 5.81 5.69 -2.11
N LEU A 100 4.63 5.54 -2.70
CA LEU A 100 3.37 5.88 -2.04
C LEU A 100 3.07 4.98 -0.83
N VAL A 101 3.40 3.68 -0.91
CA VAL A 101 3.26 2.75 0.22
C VAL A 101 4.17 3.15 1.38
N GLU A 102 5.41 3.53 1.10
CA GLU A 102 6.35 4.02 2.12
C GLU A 102 5.88 5.34 2.73
N GLN A 103 5.45 6.29 1.91
CA GLN A 103 4.93 7.58 2.36
C GLN A 103 3.71 7.41 3.29
N GLU A 104 2.77 6.54 2.93
CA GLU A 104 1.60 6.26 3.76
C GLU A 104 1.94 5.56 5.08
N ARG A 105 2.95 4.68 5.06
CA ARG A 105 3.47 4.05 6.29
C ARG A 105 4.12 5.08 7.21
N ASP A 106 4.89 6.02 6.66
CA ASP A 106 5.50 7.09 7.42
C ASP A 106 4.47 8.06 8.00
N ASN A 107 3.47 8.48 7.21
CA ASN A 107 2.35 9.30 7.69
C ASN A 107 1.63 8.64 8.88
N LYS A 108 1.36 7.34 8.79
CA LYS A 108 0.77 6.55 9.89
C LYS A 108 1.68 6.50 11.12
N ARG A 109 2.99 6.33 10.93
CA ARG A 109 3.98 6.26 12.02
C ARG A 109 4.11 7.60 12.74
N VAL A 110 4.13 8.71 11.99
CA VAL A 110 4.17 10.08 12.54
C VAL A 110 2.90 10.36 13.34
N SER A 111 1.73 10.05 12.78
CA SER A 111 0.44 10.20 13.49
C SER A 111 0.40 9.44 14.82
N SER A 112 0.94 8.21 14.88
CA SER A 112 1.03 7.45 16.14
C SER A 112 1.98 8.09 17.16
N ARG A 113 3.10 8.67 16.72
CA ARG A 113 4.07 9.33 17.63
C ARG A 113 3.52 10.63 18.18
N GLU A 114 2.79 11.41 17.38
CA GLU A 114 2.11 12.62 17.85
C GLU A 114 1.04 12.31 18.88
N PHE A 115 0.36 11.17 18.77
CA PHE A 115 -0.63 10.73 19.76
C PHE A 115 0.02 10.22 21.06
N MET A 116 1.20 9.58 20.99
CA MET A 116 1.90 9.04 22.17
C MET A 116 2.64 10.10 22.98
N GLY A 117 3.00 11.23 22.38
CA GLY A 117 3.65 12.36 23.07
C GLY A 117 2.73 13.18 23.99
N GLY A 118 1.45 12.81 24.12
CA GLY A 118 0.48 13.47 25.00
C GLY A 118 0.27 12.79 26.36
N TYR A 119 1.01 11.72 26.67
CA TYR A 119 0.85 10.93 27.92
C TYR A 119 2.12 10.88 28.78
N GLU A 120 2.98 11.90 28.71
CA GLU A 120 3.99 12.14 29.75
C GLU A 120 3.37 13.02 30.83
N GLY A 121 2.68 12.38 31.77
CA GLY A 121 2.02 13.05 32.89
C GLY A 121 2.06 12.18 34.14
N ASP A 122 3.00 12.51 35.01
CA ASP A 122 3.02 12.27 36.46
C ASP A 122 3.17 10.83 36.95
N GLY A 123 4.37 10.53 37.44
CA GLY A 123 4.72 9.33 38.21
C GLY A 123 5.83 9.70 39.18
N ASN A 124 5.51 10.64 40.07
CA ASN A 124 6.33 10.99 41.23
C ASN A 124 6.21 9.84 42.24
N ASP A 125 7.22 8.96 42.33
CA ASP A 125 7.41 8.08 43.47
C ASP A 125 8.83 8.30 44.00
N GLU A 126 8.93 9.31 44.86
CA GLU A 126 10.00 9.46 45.83
C GLU A 126 9.89 8.30 46.83
N SER A 127 10.77 7.30 46.72
CA SER A 127 11.05 6.41 47.84
C SER A 127 12.52 6.57 48.22
N GLU A 128 12.77 7.61 49.02
CA GLU A 128 13.95 7.81 49.83
C GLU A 128 14.07 6.65 50.82
N PHE A 129 14.97 5.71 50.55
CA PHE A 129 15.34 4.66 51.49
C PHE A 129 16.60 5.12 52.22
N ASP A 130 16.40 5.76 53.36
CA ASP A 130 17.45 6.10 54.32
C ASP A 130 17.78 4.84 55.13
N GLU A 131 18.95 4.25 54.86
CA GLU A 131 19.45 3.07 55.57
C GLU A 131 20.31 3.55 56.75
N PRO A 132 19.93 3.31 58.02
CA PRO A 132 20.72 3.75 59.16
C PRO A 132 21.95 2.86 59.35
N ASP A 133 23.08 3.54 59.48
CA ASP A 133 24.41 3.06 59.80
C ASP A 133 24.48 2.34 61.17
N GLY A 134 25.33 1.31 61.28
CA GLY A 134 26.00 1.01 62.55
C GLY A 134 25.69 -0.29 63.30
N HIS A 135 26.73 -1.14 63.36
CA HIS A 135 27.31 -1.78 64.55
C HIS A 135 26.41 -2.54 65.56
N TYR A 136 26.59 -3.86 65.68
CA TYR A 136 27.49 -4.53 66.64
C TYR A 136 27.59 -6.04 66.34
#